data_AF-A0A2W5XU97-F1
#
_entry.id   AF-A0A2W5XU97-F1
#
_cell.length_a   1.000
_cell.length_b   1.000
_cell.length_c   1.000
_cell.angle_alpha   90.00
_cell.angle_beta   90.00
_cell.angle_gamma   90.00
#
_symmetry.space_group_name_H-M   'P 1'
#
loop_
_entity.id
_entity.type
_entity.pdbx_description
1 polymer ?
#
loop_
_entity_poly.entity_id
_entity_poly.type
_entity_poly.pdbx_seq_one_letter_code
_entity_poly.pdbx_strand_id
1 'polypeptide(L)'
;MALAVAASWGSMLAHNLYSLPLAPIDMENSGPLIVAAGLLAAYWLRPNSRPVKVAILGWALLNLVVGGIITVLPLPFLPFEPEQSVNHYLAHVVYSLGQVPLTALTLAALRREVAIGNGAQGQPRHQ
;
A
#
# COMPACT_ATOMS: atom_id res chain seq x y z
N MET A 1 8.12 -8.93 -3.67
CA MET A 1 7.34 -8.37 -2.55
C MET A 1 8.14 -7.32 -1.79
N ALA A 2 9.29 -7.66 -1.19
CA ALA A 2 10.11 -6.70 -0.43
C ALA A 2 10.45 -5.41 -1.19
N LEU A 3 10.91 -5.50 -2.44
CA LEU A 3 11.17 -4.31 -3.28
C LEU A 3 9.93 -3.44 -3.52
N ALA A 4 8.76 -4.07 -3.64
CA ALA A 4 7.51 -3.34 -3.84
C ALA A 4 7.04 -2.66 -2.56
N VAL A 5 7.29 -3.27 -1.39
CA VAL A 5 7.09 -2.63 -0.09
C VAL A 5 8.04 -1.45 0.06
N ALA A 6 9.31 -1.60 -0.32
CA ALA A 6 10.30 -0.51 -0.27
C ALA A 6 9.93 0.65 -1.22
N ALA A 7 9.45 0.35 -2.43
CA ALA A 7 8.97 1.38 -3.37
C ALA A 7 7.72 2.10 -2.85
N SER A 8 6.74 1.36 -2.32
CA SER A 8 5.55 1.91 -1.66
C SER A 8 5.95 2.83 -0.50
N TRP A 9 6.86 2.38 0.36
CA TRP A 9 7.37 3.14 1.50
C TRP A 9 8.12 4.41 1.06
N GLY A 10 9.02 4.30 0.09
CA GLY A 10 9.79 5.43 -0.43
C GLY A 10 8.91 6.48 -1.09
N SER A 11 7.86 6.07 -1.82
CA SER A 11 6.92 7.01 -2.42
C SER A 11 6.09 7.77 -1.38
N MET A 12 5.74 7.12 -0.27
CA MET A 12 5.03 7.74 0.85
C MET A 12 5.92 8.75 1.57
N LEU A 13 7.19 8.40 1.80
CA LEU A 13 8.17 9.33 2.35
C LEU A 13 8.36 10.57 1.45
N ALA A 14 8.48 10.36 0.14
CA ALA A 14 8.58 11.46 -0.81
C ALA A 14 7.33 12.36 -0.77
N HIS A 15 6.13 11.77 -0.84
CA HIS A 15 4.86 12.50 -0.71
C HIS A 15 4.81 13.38 0.54
N ASN A 16 5.18 12.81 1.68
CA ASN A 16 5.16 13.47 2.96
C ASN A 16 6.14 14.64 3.05
N LEU A 17 7.37 14.44 2.56
CA LEU A 17 8.39 15.49 2.52
C LEU A 17 8.00 16.68 1.63
N TYR A 18 7.23 16.44 0.56
CA TYR A 18 6.78 17.49 -0.36
C TYR A 18 5.48 18.18 0.08
N SER A 19 4.60 17.48 0.79
CA SER A 19 3.23 17.96 1.06
C SER A 19 3.05 18.62 2.43
N LEU A 20 3.98 18.42 3.35
CA LEU A 20 3.82 18.83 4.74
C LEU A 20 5.03 19.65 5.22
N PRO A 21 4.86 20.84 5.83
CA PRO A 21 5.94 21.56 6.53
C PRO A 21 6.17 20.95 7.92
N LEU A 22 6.07 19.63 8.00
CA LEU A 22 6.06 18.87 9.23
C LEU A 22 7.49 18.45 9.59
N ALA A 23 7.76 18.34 10.89
CA ALA A 23 9.02 17.77 11.33
C ALA A 23 9.14 16.33 10.78
N PRO A 24 10.34 15.86 10.43
CA PRO A 24 10.54 14.49 9.93
C PRO A 24 10.01 13.38 10.88
N ILE A 25 9.71 13.74 12.14
CA ILE A 25 9.21 12.86 13.19
C ILE A 25 7.96 13.50 13.82
N ASP A 26 6.80 13.24 13.23
CA ASP A 26 5.49 13.36 13.88
C ASP A 26 4.63 12.13 13.60
N MET A 27 3.42 12.09 14.16
CA MET A 27 2.55 10.92 14.05
C MET A 27 2.04 10.71 12.62
N GLU A 28 1.74 11.79 11.89
CA GLU A 28 1.25 11.73 10.52
C GLU A 28 2.34 11.26 9.53
N ASN A 29 3.60 11.61 9.78
CA ASN A 29 4.74 11.11 9.02
C ASN A 29 5.19 9.72 9.45
N SER A 30 5.32 9.47 10.75
CA SER A 30 5.96 8.27 11.26
C SER A 30 5.02 7.07 11.33
N GLY A 31 3.73 7.31 11.62
CA GLY A 31 2.73 6.25 11.78
C GLY A 31 2.62 5.34 10.55
N PRO A 32 2.36 5.88 9.35
CA PRO A 32 2.30 5.08 8.13
C PRO A 32 3.61 4.33 7.83
N LEU A 33 4.76 4.96 8.07
CA LEU A 33 6.08 4.34 7.86
C LEU A 33 6.30 3.16 8.81
N ILE A 34 5.88 3.28 10.08
CA ILE A 34 5.95 2.21 11.08
C ILE A 34 5.06 1.03 10.69
N VAL A 35 3.83 1.29 10.22
CA VAL A 35 2.92 0.23 9.77
C VAL A 35 3.52 -0.55 8.60
N ALA A 36 4.06 0.16 7.60
CA ALA A 36 4.73 -0.47 6.46
C ALA A 36 5.95 -1.31 6.88
N ALA A 37 6.77 -0.82 7.81
CA ALA A 37 7.90 -1.57 8.37
C ALA A 37 7.43 -2.84 9.12
N GLY A 38 6.37 -2.74 9.91
CA GLY A 38 5.76 -3.87 10.61
C GLY A 38 5.20 -4.93 9.65
N LEU A 39 4.54 -4.51 8.57
CA LEU A 39 4.06 -5.42 7.53
C LEU A 39 5.21 -6.11 6.77
N LEU A 40 6.30 -5.39 6.49
CA LEU A 40 7.50 -5.98 5.90
C LEU A 40 8.13 -7.03 6.83
N ALA A 41 8.29 -6.71 8.11
CA ALA A 41 8.79 -7.65 9.11
C ALA A 41 7.88 -8.88 9.24
N ALA A 42 6.56 -8.69 9.29
CA ALA A 42 5.60 -9.78 9.33
C ALA A 42 5.69 -10.67 8.08
N TYR A 43 5.90 -10.09 6.90
CA TYR A 43 6.11 -10.84 5.66
C TYR A 43 7.43 -11.61 5.67
N TRP A 44 8.51 -11.02 6.17
CA TRP A 44 9.80 -11.71 6.29
C TRP A 44 9.71 -12.93 7.21
N LEU A 45 9.02 -12.79 8.35
CA LEU A 45 8.84 -13.90 9.29
C LEU A 45 7.87 -14.96 8.77
N ARG A 46 6.87 -14.57 7.97
CA ARG A 46 5.79 -15.47 7.52
C ARG A 46 5.42 -15.23 6.05
N PRO A 47 6.31 -15.53 5.09
CA PRO A 47 6.13 -15.16 3.67
C PRO A 47 4.97 -15.90 2.99
N ASN A 48 4.54 -17.05 3.54
CA ASN A 48 3.43 -17.85 3.04
C ASN A 48 2.10 -17.58 3.78
N SER A 49 2.08 -16.66 4.74
CA SER A 49 0.87 -16.36 5.50
C SER A 49 -0.12 -15.54 4.67
N ARG A 50 -1.27 -16.15 4.36
CA ARG A 50 -2.39 -15.46 3.70
C ARG A 50 -2.87 -14.22 4.47
N PRO A 51 -3.09 -14.26 5.81
CA PRO A 51 -3.43 -13.06 6.57
C PRO A 51 -2.44 -11.90 6.40
N VAL A 52 -1.13 -12.18 6.37
CA VAL A 52 -0.11 -11.14 6.15
C VAL A 52 -0.22 -10.54 4.76
N LYS A 53 -0.42 -11.37 3.72
CA LYS A 53 -0.63 -10.88 2.35
C LYS A 53 -1.91 -10.06 2.21
N VAL A 54 -2.99 -10.45 2.89
CA VAL A 54 -4.24 -9.67 2.92
C VAL A 54 -4.03 -8.32 3.60
N ALA A 55 -3.32 -8.28 4.73
CA ALA A 55 -2.99 -7.03 5.41
C ALA A 55 -2.13 -6.09 4.54
N ILE A 56 -1.13 -6.64 3.84
CA ILE A 56 -0.31 -5.88 2.88
C ILE A 56 -1.16 -5.33 1.74
N LEU A 57 -2.08 -6.14 1.19
CA LEU A 57 -2.97 -5.68 0.13
C LEU A 57 -3.91 -4.58 0.63
N GLY A 58 -4.49 -4.74 1.82
CA GLY A 58 -5.34 -3.74 2.45
C GLY A 58 -4.60 -2.42 2.67
N TRP A 59 -3.37 -2.49 3.17
CA TRP A 59 -2.50 -1.32 3.32
C TRP A 59 -2.18 -0.66 1.98
N ALA A 60 -1.80 -1.43 0.96
CA ALA A 60 -1.50 -0.89 -0.36
C ALA A 60 -2.72 -0.21 -1.00
N LEU A 61 -3.90 -0.80 -0.87
CA LEU A 61 -5.16 -0.24 -1.37
C LEU A 61 -5.60 0.99 -0.59
N LEU A 62 -5.43 1.02 0.73
CA LEU A 62 -5.71 2.20 1.54
C LEU A 62 -4.86 3.39 1.05
N ASN A 63 -3.56 3.17 0.88
CA ASN A 63 -2.65 4.22 0.44
C ASN A 63 -2.88 4.63 -1.03
N LEU A 64 -3.19 3.69 -1.91
CA LEU A 64 -3.49 4.00 -3.32
C LEU A 64 -4.83 4.73 -3.47
N VAL A 65 -5.91 4.16 -2.94
CA VAL A 65 -7.28 4.62 -3.19
C VAL A 65 -7.61 5.80 -2.29
N VAL A 66 -7.43 5.65 -0.97
CA VAL A 66 -7.75 6.74 -0.04
C VAL A 66 -6.67 7.80 -0.09
N GLY A 67 -5.42 7.40 0.16
CA GLY A 67 -4.30 8.33 0.25
C GLY A 67 -3.88 9.00 -1.06
N GLY A 68 -3.95 8.29 -2.18
CA GLY A 68 -3.46 8.76 -3.47
C GLY A 68 -4.53 9.40 -4.36
N ILE A 69 -5.78 8.92 -4.27
CA ILE A 69 -6.86 9.31 -5.18
C ILE A 69 -7.90 10.15 -4.45
N ILE A 70 -8.55 9.63 -3.40
CA ILE A 70 -9.70 10.30 -2.78
C ILE A 70 -9.30 11.64 -2.17
N THR A 71 -8.16 11.73 -1.49
CA THR A 71 -7.64 12.93 -0.82
C THR A 71 -7.45 14.14 -1.73
N VAL A 72 -7.26 13.94 -3.04
CA VAL A 72 -7.07 15.02 -4.03
C VAL A 72 -8.30 15.31 -4.87
N LEU A 73 -9.40 14.56 -4.68
CA LEU A 73 -10.66 14.85 -5.35
C LEU A 73 -11.30 16.09 -4.73
N PRO A 74 -11.88 17.00 -5.52
CA PRO A 74 -12.55 18.22 -5.03
C PRO A 74 -13.93 17.91 -4.42
N LEU A 75 -13.98 17.02 -3.43
CA LEU A 75 -15.17 16.61 -2.68
C LEU A 75 -15.41 17.54 -1.49
N PRO A 76 -16.61 18.13 -1.33
CA PRO A 76 -16.87 19.23 -0.39
C PRO A 76 -16.73 18.88 1.10
N PHE A 77 -16.61 17.60 1.45
CA PHE A 77 -16.46 17.12 2.82
C PHE A 77 -15.00 16.82 3.21
N LEU A 78 -14.05 16.93 2.27
CA LEU A 78 -12.63 16.74 2.55
C LEU A 78 -11.99 18.06 2.99
N PRO A 79 -11.06 18.04 3.96
CA PRO A 79 -10.31 19.22 4.35
C PRO A 79 -9.29 19.55 3.25
N PHE A 80 -9.52 20.63 2.49
CA PHE A 80 -8.58 21.12 1.46
C PHE A 80 -7.56 22.12 2.02
N GLU A 81 -7.04 21.81 3.20
CA GLU A 81 -5.92 22.53 3.80
C GLU A 81 -4.70 21.61 3.81
N PRO A 82 -3.57 21.99 3.19
CA PRO A 82 -3.34 23.24 2.46
C PRO A 82 -4.03 23.29 1.08
N GLU A 83 -4.06 24.49 0.49
CA GLU A 83 -4.61 24.77 -0.84
C GLU A 83 -4.09 23.77 -1.90
N GLN A 84 -5.02 23.20 -2.67
CA GLN A 84 -4.70 22.25 -3.73
C GLN A 84 -3.87 22.94 -4.83
N SER A 85 -2.60 22.55 -4.95
CA SER A 85 -1.65 23.10 -5.93
C SER A 85 -1.17 22.02 -6.90
N VAL A 86 -0.60 22.44 -8.04
CA VAL A 86 0.01 21.51 -9.01
C VAL A 86 1.05 20.60 -8.35
N ASN A 87 1.86 21.15 -7.44
CA ASN A 87 2.88 20.38 -6.72
C ASN A 87 2.26 19.32 -5.81
N HIS A 88 1.15 19.65 -5.14
CA HIS A 88 0.41 18.69 -4.32
C HIS A 88 -0.14 17.54 -5.17
N TYR A 89 -0.79 17.84 -6.31
CA TYR A 89 -1.25 16.80 -7.23
C TYR A 89 -0.12 15.91 -7.74
N LEU A 90 1.03 16.49 -8.10
CA LEU A 90 2.20 15.72 -8.54
C LEU A 90 2.76 14.82 -7.43
N ALA A 91 2.79 15.28 -6.18
CA ALA A 91 3.17 14.47 -5.04
C ALA A 91 2.25 13.25 -4.89
N HIS A 92 0.94 13.41 -5.04
CA HIS A 92 -0.03 12.31 -5.03
C HIS A 92 0.10 11.36 -6.24
N VAL A 93 0.51 11.85 -7.41
CA VAL A 93 0.83 10.99 -8.56
C VAL A 93 2.03 10.09 -8.25
N VAL A 94 3.14 10.66 -7.78
CA VAL A 94 4.33 9.90 -7.39
C VAL A 94 3.99 8.88 -6.31
N TYR A 95 3.21 9.32 -5.32
CA TYR A 95 2.74 8.46 -4.24
C TYR A 95 1.95 7.24 -4.76
N SER A 96 0.94 7.50 -5.59
CA SER A 96 0.06 6.48 -6.16
C SER A 96 0.85 5.48 -7.01
N LEU A 97 1.77 5.96 -7.84
CA LEU A 97 2.64 5.11 -8.67
C LEU A 97 3.48 4.15 -7.82
N GLY A 98 3.97 4.59 -6.66
CA GLY A 98 4.72 3.73 -5.74
C GLY A 98 3.86 2.63 -5.10
N GLN A 99 2.54 2.82 -4.98
CA GLN A 99 1.63 1.82 -4.42
C GLN A 99 1.21 0.73 -5.43
N VAL A 100 1.27 1.02 -6.73
CA VAL A 100 0.82 0.11 -7.80
C VAL A 100 1.57 -1.23 -7.79
N PRO A 101 2.92 -1.28 -7.74
CA PRO A 101 3.65 -2.55 -7.72
C PRO A 101 3.28 -3.43 -6.51
N LEU A 102 3.12 -2.82 -5.33
CA LEU A 102 2.77 -3.55 -4.11
C LEU A 102 1.36 -4.16 -4.22
N THR A 103 0.40 -3.38 -4.69
CA THR A 103 -0.97 -3.83 -4.93
C THR A 103 -1.00 -4.98 -5.93
N ALA A 104 -0.38 -4.80 -7.11
CA ALA A 104 -0.40 -5.78 -8.19
C ALA A 104 0.24 -7.12 -7.79
N LEU A 105 1.44 -7.07 -7.19
CA LEU A 105 2.16 -8.28 -6.79
C LEU A 105 1.46 -9.03 -5.66
N THR A 106 0.87 -8.32 -4.70
CA THR A 106 0.16 -8.95 -3.57
C THR A 106 -1.15 -9.59 -4.04
N LEU A 107 -1.89 -8.91 -4.91
CA LEU A 107 -3.09 -9.46 -5.53
C LEU A 107 -2.77 -10.70 -6.37
N ALA A 108 -1.70 -10.65 -7.18
CA ALA A 108 -1.26 -11.80 -7.96
C ALA A 108 -0.86 -12.99 -7.07
N ALA A 109 -0.16 -12.74 -5.97
CA ALA A 109 0.21 -13.80 -5.02
C ALA A 109 -1.02 -14.47 -4.39
N LEU A 110 -2.00 -13.68 -3.93
CA LEU A 110 -3.24 -14.19 -3.34
C LEU A 110 -4.08 -14.98 -4.35
N ARG A 111 -4.16 -14.51 -5.61
CA ARG A 111 -4.88 -15.23 -6.68
C ARG A 111 -4.25 -16.59 -6.98
N ARG A 112 -2.90 -16.67 -6.99
CA ARG A 112 -2.19 -17.95 -7.17
C ARG A 112 -2.50 -18.94 -6.06
N GLU A 113 -2.55 -18.50 -4.80
CA GLU A 113 -2.94 -19.37 -3.67
C GLU A 113 -4.35 -19.94 -3.84
N VAL A 114 -5.31 -19.12 -4.26
CA VAL A 114 -6.69 -19.58 -4.51
C VAL A 114 -6.71 -20.60 -5.65
N ALA A 115 -6.00 -20.33 -6.75
CA ALA A 115 -5.94 -21.26 -7.89
C ALA A 115 -5.33 -22.61 -7.50
N ILE A 116 -4.25 -22.62 -6.71
CA ILE A 116 -3.62 -23.85 -6.20
C ILE A 116 -4.58 -24.60 -5.27
N GLY A 117 -5.24 -23.89 -4.35
CA GLY A 117 -6.21 -24.50 -3.43
C GLY A 117 -7.37 -25.16 -4.17
N ASN A 118 -7.89 -24.53 -5.22
CA ASN A 118 -8.96 -25.09 -6.05
C ASN A 118 -8.47 -26.29 -6.89
N GLY A 119 -7.25 -26.24 -7.41
CA GLY A 119 -6.65 -27.37 -8.15
C GLY A 119 -6.42 -28.61 -7.28
N ALA A 120 -6.01 -28.43 -6.02
CA ALA A 120 -5.83 -29.52 -5.06
C ALA A 120 -7.15 -30.21 -4.66
N GLN A 121 -8.28 -29.49 -4.72
CA GLN A 121 -9.61 -30.05 -4.45
C GLN A 121 -10.20 -30.82 -5.64
N GLY A 122 -9.70 -30.59 -6.86
CA GLY A 122 -10.22 -31.20 -8.10
C GLY A 122 -9.60 -32.54 -8.50
N GLN A 123 -8.63 -33.07 -7.75
CA GLN A 123 -8.02 -34.37 -8.06
C GLN A 123 -8.84 -35.51 -7.44
N PRO A 124 -9.40 -36.45 -8.25
CA PRO A 124 -10.07 -37.63 -7.70
C PRO A 124 -9.05 -38.45 -6.91
N ARG A 125 -9.35 -38.70 -5.64
CA ARG A 125 -8.60 -39.67 -4.83
C ARG A 125 -8.93 -41.05 -5.37
N HIS A 126 -8.18 -41.51 -6.37
CA HIS A 126 -8.17 -42.91 -6.73
C HIS A 126 -7.44 -43.66 -5.62
N GLN A 127 -8.23 -44.34 -4.77
CA GLN A 127 -7.81 -45.45 -3.94
C GLN A 127 -8.27 -46.75 -4.59
#